data_AF-A0A972VW03-F1
#
_entry.id   AF-A0A972VW03-F1
#
_cell.length_a   1.000
_cell.length_b   1.000
_cell.length_c   1.000
_cell.angle_alpha   90.00
_cell.angle_beta   90.00
_cell.angle_gamma   90.00
#
_symmetry.space_group_name_H-M   'P 1'
#
loop_
_entity.id
_entity.type
_entity.pdbx_description
1 polymer ?
#
loop_
_entity_poly.entity_id
_entity_poly.type
_entity_poly.pdbx_seq_one_letter_code
_entity_poly.pdbx_strand_id
1 'polypeptide(L)'
;ILDRVHQAGDQFVDFSELFDFEEGRSGVVVTFLAIMELIKESLLEIVQTEAFAPIHVKARVPSEQIIEIDESGFKAPVYRDDELGDEKELGDAG
;
A
#
# COMPACT_ATOMS: atom_id res chain seq x y z
N ILE A 1 -8.34 9.24 -9.50
CA ILE A 1 -7.07 8.47 -9.41
C ILE A 1 -7.36 7.02 -9.04
N LEU A 2 -7.93 6.73 -7.84
CA LEU A 2 -8.24 5.37 -7.41
C LEU A 2 -9.02 4.55 -8.43
N ASP A 3 -10.09 5.10 -9.03
CA ASP A 3 -10.86 4.38 -10.05
C ASP A 3 -10.02 3.92 -11.23
N ARG A 4 -9.08 4.76 -11.71
CA ARG A 4 -8.19 4.41 -12.83
C ARG A 4 -7.24 3.29 -12.44
N VAL A 5 -6.66 3.36 -11.24
CA VAL A 5 -5.73 2.34 -10.76
C VAL A 5 -6.47 1.01 -10.50
N HIS A 6 -7.67 1.04 -9.91
CA HIS A 6 -8.47 -0.17 -9.68
C HIS A 6 -8.92 -0.85 -10.99
N GLN A 7 -9.18 -0.08 -12.06
CA GLN A 7 -9.50 -0.65 -13.37
C GLN A 7 -8.33 -1.45 -13.97
N ALA A 8 -7.09 -1.11 -13.61
CA ALA A 8 -5.90 -1.88 -14.01
C ALA A 8 -5.71 -3.16 -13.17
N GLY A 9 -6.50 -3.35 -12.10
CA GLY A 9 -6.43 -4.50 -11.22
C GLY A 9 -5.04 -4.66 -10.60
N ASP A 10 -4.40 -5.79 -10.89
CA ASP A 10 -3.06 -6.09 -10.38
C ASP A 10 -1.91 -5.51 -11.22
N GLN A 11 -2.21 -4.75 -12.27
CA GLN A 11 -1.20 -4.14 -13.14
C GLN A 11 -0.77 -2.77 -12.62
N PHE A 12 0.43 -2.37 -13.01
CA PHE A 12 0.90 -1.00 -12.81
C PHE A 12 0.29 -0.05 -13.85
N VAL A 13 0.05 1.18 -13.42
CA VAL A 13 -0.38 2.31 -14.25
C VAL A 13 0.73 3.36 -14.24
N ASP A 14 1.08 3.90 -15.39
CA ASP A 14 2.05 4.98 -15.49
C ASP A 14 1.49 6.26 -14.88
N PHE A 15 2.30 6.99 -14.11
CA PHE A 15 1.90 8.24 -13.49
C PHE A 15 1.36 9.26 -14.50
N SER A 16 1.89 9.28 -15.73
CA SER A 16 1.42 10.15 -16.82
C SER A 16 -0.01 9.87 -17.29
N GLU A 17 -0.58 8.71 -16.97
CA GLU A 17 -1.96 8.35 -17.32
C GLU A 17 -2.99 8.77 -16.25
N LEU A 18 -2.50 9.30 -15.13
CA LEU A 18 -3.32 9.66 -13.96
C LEU A 18 -3.74 11.13 -13.92
N PHE A 19 -3.24 11.96 -14.84
CA PHE A 19 -3.59 13.37 -14.99
C PHE A 19 -3.80 13.74 -16.46
N ASP A 20 -4.44 14.89 -16.70
CA ASP A 20 -4.58 15.46 -18.03
C ASP A 20 -3.44 16.46 -18.29
N PHE A 21 -2.81 16.36 -19.46
CA PHE A 21 -1.78 17.31 -19.88
C PHE A 21 -2.31 18.74 -20.02
N GLU A 22 -3.61 18.93 -20.28
CA GLU A 22 -4.24 20.26 -20.37
C GLU A 22 -4.26 21.00 -19.02
N GLU A 23 -4.18 20.29 -17.90
CA GLU A 23 -4.06 20.89 -16.55
C GLU A 23 -2.65 21.49 -16.30
N GLY A 24 -1.70 21.18 -17.17
CA GLY A 24 -0.32 21.68 -17.10
C GLY A 24 0.39 21.31 -15.80
N ARG A 25 1.37 22.14 -15.41
CA ARG A 25 2.21 21.87 -14.23
C ARG A 25 1.40 21.71 -12.93
N SER A 26 0.27 22.42 -12.81
CA SER A 26 -0.59 22.32 -11.63
C SER A 26 -1.23 20.95 -11.52
N GLY A 27 -1.77 20.40 -12.61
CA GLY A 27 -2.37 19.07 -12.63
C GLY A 27 -1.37 17.97 -12.24
N VAL A 28 -0.14 18.06 -12.75
CA VAL A 28 0.95 17.15 -12.39
C VAL A 28 1.22 17.18 -10.89
N VAL A 29 1.42 18.37 -10.31
CA VAL A 29 1.75 18.51 -8.88
C VAL A 29 0.59 18.05 -8.00
N VAL A 30 -0.65 18.42 -8.34
CA VAL A 30 -1.85 18.00 -7.58
C VAL A 30 -2.02 16.49 -7.63
N THR A 31 -1.84 15.88 -8.80
CA THR A 31 -1.94 14.42 -8.97
C THR A 31 -0.85 13.70 -8.19
N PHE A 32 0.38 14.23 -8.21
CA PHE A 32 1.48 13.67 -7.43
C PHE A 32 1.18 13.74 -5.92
N LEU A 33 0.72 14.89 -5.42
CA LEU A 33 0.33 15.04 -4.01
C LEU A 33 -0.84 14.12 -3.63
N ALA A 34 -1.82 13.95 -4.50
CA ALA A 34 -2.95 13.05 -4.26
C ALA A 34 -2.49 11.58 -4.16
N ILE A 35 -1.55 11.15 -5.02
CA ILE A 35 -0.96 9.81 -4.94
C ILE A 35 -0.16 9.65 -3.64
N MET A 36 0.61 10.67 -3.25
CA MET A 36 1.35 10.65 -1.97
C MET A 36 0.41 10.50 -0.77
N GLU A 37 -0.74 11.19 -0.77
CA GLU A 37 -1.74 11.05 0.29
C GLU A 37 -2.35 9.63 0.31
N LEU A 38 -2.67 9.07 -0.84
CA LEU A 38 -3.22 7.71 -0.94
C LEU A 38 -2.22 6.63 -0.52
N ILE A 39 -0.92 6.84 -0.76
CA ILE A 39 0.14 5.96 -0.25
C ILE A 39 0.23 6.05 1.28
N LYS A 40 0.14 7.26 1.84
CA LYS A 40 0.10 7.45 3.31
C LYS A 40 -1.07 6.71 3.95
N GLU A 41 -2.21 6.63 3.26
CA GLU A 41 -3.38 5.85 3.68
C GLU A 41 -3.31 4.36 3.31
N SER A 42 -2.17 3.86 2.81
CA SER A 42 -2.00 2.44 2.46
C SER A 42 -2.94 1.93 1.36
N LEU A 43 -3.42 2.82 0.48
CA LEU A 43 -4.33 2.48 -0.63
C LEU A 43 -3.59 2.20 -1.95
N LEU A 44 -2.42 2.80 -2.13
CA LEU A 44 -1.60 2.68 -3.34
C LEU A 44 -0.16 2.31 -3.00
N GLU A 45 0.51 1.71 -3.97
CA GLU A 45 1.95 1.46 -3.98
C GLU A 45 2.60 2.14 -5.19
N ILE A 46 3.85 2.56 -5.06
CA ILE A 46 4.62 3.27 -6.09
C ILE A 46 5.96 2.58 -6.32
N VAL A 47 6.39 2.49 -7.57
CA VAL A 47 7.70 1.99 -7.98
C VAL A 47 8.40 3.03 -8.86
N GLN A 48 9.64 3.36 -8.48
CA GLN A 48 10.58 4.15 -9.27
C GLN A 48 11.98 3.58 -9.01
N THR A 49 12.58 2.95 -10.01
CA THR A 49 13.83 2.18 -9.85
C THR A 49 15.06 3.07 -9.73
N GLU A 50 15.06 4.24 -10.37
CA GLU A 50 16.16 5.20 -10.40
C GLU A 50 15.63 6.63 -10.37
N ALA A 51 16.47 7.60 -10.02
CA ALA A 51 16.08 9.01 -10.03
C ALA A 51 15.64 9.44 -11.44
N PHE A 52 14.49 10.11 -11.52
CA PHE A 52 13.86 10.56 -12.77
C PHE A 52 13.42 9.45 -13.74
N ALA A 53 13.51 8.17 -13.33
CA ALA A 53 12.86 7.09 -14.05
C ALA A 53 11.33 7.24 -14.00
N PRO A 54 10.60 6.62 -14.94
CA PRO A 54 9.14 6.58 -14.90
C PRO A 54 8.60 6.13 -13.53
N ILE A 55 7.47 6.70 -13.15
CA ILE A 55 6.77 6.39 -11.92
C ILE A 55 5.61 5.47 -12.27
N HIS A 56 5.58 4.31 -11.62
CA HIS A 56 4.51 3.33 -11.78
C HIS A 56 3.69 3.22 -10.49
N VAL A 57 2.38 3.17 -10.61
CA VAL A 57 1.43 3.16 -9.49
C VAL A 57 0.53 1.93 -9.59
N LYS A 58 0.29 1.26 -8.46
CA LYS A 58 -0.62 0.10 -8.40
C LYS A 58 -1.50 0.19 -7.15
N ALA A 59 -2.69 -0.41 -7.21
CA ALA A 59 -3.54 -0.57 -6.04
C ALA A 59 -2.86 -1.46 -5.00
N ARG A 60 -2.84 -1.02 -3.74
CA ARG A 60 -2.36 -1.86 -2.65
C ARG A 60 -3.41 -2.94 -2.39
N VAL A 61 -3.03 -4.19 -2.60
CA VAL A 61 -3.82 -5.31 -2.08
C VAL A 61 -3.40 -5.46 -0.62
N PRO A 62 -4.31 -5.32 0.36
CA PRO A 62 -3.96 -5.57 1.75
C PRO A 62 -3.36 -6.97 1.84
N SER A 63 -2.09 -7.08 2.22
CA SER A 63 -1.48 -8.35 2.55
C SER A 63 -2.39 -9.02 3.57
N GLU A 64 -2.93 -10.18 3.22
CA GLU A 64 -4.01 -10.86 3.93
C GLU A 64 -3.79 -10.81 5.44
N GLN A 65 -4.78 -10.27 6.16
CA GLN A 65 -4.88 -10.50 7.59
C GLN A 65 -4.99 -12.02 7.77
N ILE A 66 -3.93 -12.65 8.28
CA ILE A 66 -3.99 -14.05 8.70
C ILE A 66 -4.97 -14.08 9.87
N ILE A 67 -6.12 -14.67 9.62
CA ILE A 67 -7.10 -14.94 10.67
C ILE A 67 -6.72 -16.29 11.24
N GLU A 68 -6.03 -16.30 12.37
CA GLU A 68 -5.95 -17.53 13.16
C GLU A 68 -7.35 -17.81 13.68
N ILE A 69 -7.95 -18.88 13.17
CA ILE A 69 -9.19 -19.42 13.71
C ILE A 69 -8.76 -20.27 14.90
N ASP A 70 -8.98 -19.79 16.12
CA ASP A 70 -8.88 -20.65 17.29
C ASP A 70 -10.03 -21.68 17.29
N GLU A 71 -9.89 -22.78 18.03
CA GLU A 71 -10.92 -23.84 18.10
C GLU A 71 -12.27 -23.34 18.64
N SER A 72 -12.31 -22.11 19.20
CA SER A 72 -13.51 -21.47 19.74
C SER A 72 -14.25 -20.59 18.72
N GLY A 73 -13.65 -20.32 17.56
CA GLY A 73 -14.22 -19.49 16.50
C GLY A 73 -14.21 -17.99 16.83
N PHE A 74 -13.44 -17.54 17.82
CA PHE A 74 -13.27 -16.13 18.13
C PHE A 74 -12.19 -15.52 17.22
N LYS A 75 -12.50 -14.38 16.60
CA LYS A 75 -11.66 -13.76 15.57
C LYS A 75 -11.00 -12.50 16.11
N ALA A 76 -9.73 -12.58 16.50
CA ALA A 76 -8.92 -11.40 16.82
C ALA A 76 -8.09 -10.98 15.59
N PRO A 77 -8.02 -9.69 15.22
CA PRO A 77 -7.14 -9.23 14.14
C PRO A 77 -5.67 -9.33 14.58
N VAL A 78 -4.87 -10.10 13.85
CA VAL A 78 -3.41 -10.16 14.03
C VAL A 78 -2.77 -9.07 13.19
N TYR A 79 -2.19 -8.06 13.84
CA TYR A 79 -1.30 -7.09 13.20
C TYR A 79 0.11 -7.68 13.22
N ARG A 80 0.79 -7.70 12.06
CA ARG A 80 2.20 -8.10 12.00
C ARG A 80 3.00 -6.91 12.56
N ASP A 81 3.64 -7.10 13.71
CA ASP A 81 4.59 -6.14 14.27
C ASP A 81 5.80 -6.07 13.33
N ASP A 82 5.87 -4.99 12.57
CA ASP A 82 7.04 -4.65 11.79
C ASP A 82 8.13 -4.14 12.76
N GLU A 83 9.06 -5.04 13.11
CA GLU A 83 10.42 -4.85 13.65
C GLU A 83 10.71 -5.03 15.16
N LEU A 84 11.49 -6.11 15.41
CA LEU A 84 12.71 -6.20 16.24
C LEU A 84 12.63 -6.83 17.66
N GLY A 85 13.09 -8.09 17.75
CA GLY A 85 14.05 -8.56 18.77
C GLY A 85 13.56 -8.85 20.19
N ASP A 86 13.23 -10.11 20.47
CA ASP A 86 13.88 -10.96 21.47
C ASP A 86 12.95 -12.13 21.82
N GLU A 87 13.39 -13.34 21.51
CA GLU A 87 12.80 -14.57 22.05
C GLU A 87 12.99 -14.54 23.57
N LYS A 88 11.92 -14.29 24.33
CA LYS A 88 11.92 -14.59 25.75
C LYS A 88 10.88 -15.66 26.05
N GLU A 89 11.37 -16.88 26.19
CA GLU A 89 10.61 -17.98 26.75
C GLU A 89 9.98 -17.57 28.08
N LEU A 90 8.64 -17.48 28.12
CA LEU A 90 7.89 -17.52 29.37
C LEU A 90 7.59 -18.97 29.68
N GLY A 91 8.51 -19.60 30.41
CA GLY A 91 8.39 -20.98 30.84
C GLY A 91 9.18 -21.25 32.11
N ASP A 92 8.78 -20.64 33.23
CA ASP A 92 8.66 -21.40 34.48
C ASP A 92 7.74 -20.66 35.45
N ALA A 93 6.58 -21.25 35.71
CA ALA A 93 5.69 -20.82 36.79
C ALA A 93 4.98 -22.05 37.36
N GLY A 94 5.64 -22.67 38.33
CA GLY A 94 5.01 -23.35 39.47
C GLY A 94 4.72 -24.83 39.32
#